data_AF-A0A348NVX9-F1
#
_entry.id   AF-A0A348NVX9-F1
#
_cell.length_a   1.000
_cell.length_b   1.000
_cell.length_c   1.000
_cell.angle_alpha   90.00
_cell.angle_beta   90.00
_cell.angle_gamma   90.00
#
_symmetry.space_group_name_H-M   'P 1'
#
loop_
_entity.id
_entity.type
_entity.pdbx_description
1 polymer ?
#
loop_
_entity_poly.entity_id
_entity_poly.type
_entity_poly.pdbx_seq_one_letter_code
_entity_poly.pdbx_strand_id
1 'polypeptide(L)'
;MERINIGIFGRVNSGKSTLMNLITQQETSIVDPTPGTTADVKTTVMEIHELGPVKIFDTAGIDEKGILGEKKKQKTFNALKRSDIVLVVINTNNSDIVKDNFLTEKEVVSSSAGRGKEVFVIYNKFKGGSATMEKLQAISGRNFPSVELDLSDRSNYTVLVDFLKANSKLQPAKTPLLPDLDRNKIVFLNIPIDDESPEGRFLKPQMMAEEYLVRRYVPTFAYRMDLARARSIIAEEVAAEKKRFDDFIFLLGREGRIQLLITDSQAMDIISKWTKNAPYMVTTFSIMMINFLSRGNLELFVNGVKAFKALKPGDKVMIAEGCNHDRKAEDIGTVQIPKKIEALFGKGAIQIDHYFGRVFAENDKLKEYKLVIHCGGCMLDQQAIASRIEDLIESGVSFTNFGVLLSYFQGEEALNKVIEPFGLKV
;
A
#
# COMPACT_ATOMS: atom_id res chain seq x y z
N MET A 1 1.77 1.34 -12.91
CA MET A 1 1.08 0.03 -12.91
C MET A 1 1.36 -0.70 -11.61
N GLU A 2 0.31 -1.22 -10.99
CA GLU A 2 0.42 -2.12 -9.84
C GLU A 2 1.06 -3.45 -10.27
N ARG A 3 1.86 -4.06 -9.40
CA ARG A 3 2.53 -5.34 -9.67
C ARG A 3 1.96 -6.39 -8.74
N ILE A 4 1.67 -7.57 -9.27
CA ILE A 4 1.32 -8.71 -8.42
C ILE A 4 2.58 -9.13 -7.66
N ASN A 5 2.50 -9.14 -6.34
CA ASN A 5 3.59 -9.59 -5.49
C ASN A 5 3.50 -11.11 -5.27
N ILE A 6 4.50 -11.86 -5.70
CA ILE A 6 4.56 -13.31 -5.54
C ILE A 6 5.64 -13.64 -4.53
N GLY A 7 5.31 -14.32 -3.43
CA GLY A 7 6.31 -14.80 -2.48
C GLY A 7 6.50 -16.30 -2.58
N ILE A 8 7.76 -16.75 -2.54
CA ILE A 8 8.13 -18.17 -2.56
C ILE A 8 8.53 -18.57 -1.14
N PHE A 9 7.81 -19.53 -0.55
CA PHE A 9 7.94 -19.94 0.85
C PHE A 9 8.13 -21.45 0.97
N GLY A 10 8.76 -21.88 2.06
CA GLY A 10 9.01 -23.29 2.34
C GLY A 10 10.31 -23.51 3.08
N ARG A 11 10.54 -24.75 3.52
CA ARG A 11 11.71 -25.16 4.29
C ARG A 11 13.03 -24.96 3.56
N VAL A 12 14.14 -24.98 4.30
CA VAL A 12 15.48 -25.08 3.73
C VAL A 12 15.52 -26.30 2.80
N ASN A 13 16.16 -26.14 1.62
CA ASN A 13 16.27 -27.19 0.61
C ASN A 13 14.95 -27.72 0.02
N SER A 14 13.84 -26.97 0.11
CA SER A 14 12.58 -27.39 -0.52
C SER A 14 12.54 -27.24 -2.05
N GLY A 15 13.46 -26.45 -2.62
CA GLY A 15 13.51 -26.11 -4.05
C GLY A 15 13.07 -24.68 -4.38
N LYS A 16 12.95 -23.78 -3.39
CA LYS A 16 12.57 -22.37 -3.61
C LYS A 16 13.42 -21.65 -4.66
N SER A 17 14.74 -21.72 -4.54
CA SER A 17 15.65 -21.07 -5.50
C SER A 17 15.60 -21.74 -6.88
N THR A 18 15.31 -23.05 -6.94
CA THR A 18 15.07 -23.76 -8.21
C THR A 18 13.78 -23.28 -8.87
N LEU A 19 12.69 -23.13 -8.10
CA LEU A 19 11.45 -22.52 -8.57
C LEU A 19 11.68 -21.09 -9.07
N MET A 20 12.47 -20.31 -8.33
CA MET A 20 12.81 -18.95 -8.72
C MET A 20 13.49 -18.91 -10.09
N ASN A 21 14.52 -19.74 -10.30
CA ASN A 21 15.21 -19.86 -11.58
C ASN A 21 14.30 -20.39 -12.70
N LEU A 22 13.37 -21.30 -12.38
CA LEU A 22 12.37 -21.78 -13.34
C LEU A 22 11.48 -20.62 -13.80
N ILE A 23 10.98 -19.79 -12.87
CA ILE A 23 10.09 -18.67 -13.18
C ILE A 23 10.83 -17.57 -13.94
N THR A 24 12.04 -17.20 -13.52
CA THR A 24 12.80 -16.11 -14.16
C THR A 24 13.33 -16.49 -15.53
N GLN A 25 13.35 -17.78 -15.87
CA GLN A 25 14.01 -18.33 -17.07
C GLN A 25 15.48 -17.90 -17.20
N GLN A 26 16.09 -17.42 -16.12
CA GLN A 26 17.47 -16.98 -16.04
C GLN A 26 18.20 -17.88 -15.06
N GLU A 27 19.47 -18.17 -15.35
CA GLU A 27 20.40 -18.62 -14.32
C GLU A 27 20.75 -17.42 -13.46
N THR A 28 19.86 -17.03 -12.55
CA THR A 28 20.19 -16.07 -11.49
C THR A 28 21.10 -16.73 -10.44
N SER A 29 22.26 -17.18 -10.90
CA SER A 29 23.46 -17.34 -10.09
C SER A 29 24.02 -15.95 -9.82
N ILE A 30 23.43 -15.26 -8.86
CA ILE A 30 24.21 -14.30 -8.07
C ILE A 30 24.14 -14.79 -6.64
N VAL A 31 24.95 -15.82 -6.40
CA VAL A 31 25.51 -16.09 -5.07
C VAL A 31 26.49 -14.94 -4.84
N ASP A 32 26.13 -13.98 -4.00
CA ASP A 32 27.15 -13.15 -3.38
C ASP A 32 27.89 -14.10 -2.41
N PRO A 33 29.16 -14.43 -2.66
CA PRO A 33 29.85 -15.52 -1.96
C PRO A 33 30.28 -15.16 -0.55
N THR A 34 29.84 -14.01 -0.01
CA THR A 34 30.23 -13.54 1.31
C THR A 34 29.40 -14.23 2.41
N PRO A 35 29.95 -15.19 3.19
CA PRO A 35 29.22 -15.83 4.28
C PRO A 35 29.10 -14.83 5.43
N GLY A 36 27.88 -14.42 5.77
CA GLY A 36 27.62 -13.53 6.91
C GLY A 36 26.92 -12.21 6.60
N THR A 37 26.57 -11.93 5.34
CA THR A 37 25.68 -10.81 5.03
C THR A 37 24.24 -11.21 5.32
N THR A 38 23.48 -10.31 5.95
CA THR A 38 22.06 -10.46 6.25
C THR A 38 21.32 -11.03 5.06
N ALA A 39 20.78 -12.25 5.14
CA ALA A 39 19.95 -12.81 4.07
C ALA A 39 18.73 -11.89 3.88
N ASP A 40 18.83 -10.98 2.93
CA ASP A 40 17.76 -10.09 2.52
C ASP A 40 16.91 -10.83 1.49
N VAL A 41 15.59 -10.61 1.57
CA VAL A 41 14.63 -11.19 0.62
C VAL A 41 15.00 -10.70 -0.76
N LYS A 42 15.50 -11.59 -1.62
CA LYS A 42 15.87 -11.23 -2.99
C LYS A 42 14.59 -10.90 -3.74
N THR A 43 14.60 -9.75 -4.42
CA THR A 43 13.43 -9.23 -5.13
C THR A 43 13.75 -9.16 -6.61
N THR A 44 12.95 -9.84 -7.42
CA THR A 44 13.03 -9.76 -8.89
C THR A 44 11.77 -9.14 -9.45
N VAL A 45 11.91 -8.29 -10.45
CA VAL A 45 10.80 -7.67 -11.18
C VAL A 45 10.85 -8.19 -12.59
N MET A 46 9.75 -8.75 -13.07
CA MET A 46 9.63 -9.25 -14.43
C MET A 46 8.18 -9.14 -14.92
N GLU A 47 7.95 -9.47 -16.17
CA GLU A 47 6.62 -9.67 -16.72
C GLU A 47 6.39 -11.17 -16.93
N ILE A 48 5.27 -11.69 -16.43
CA ILE A 48 4.82 -13.04 -16.77
C ILE A 48 3.62 -12.87 -17.69
N HIS A 49 3.69 -13.46 -18.89
CA HIS A 49 2.61 -13.36 -19.87
C HIS A 49 1.25 -13.69 -19.23
N GLU A 50 0.28 -12.79 -19.46
CA GLU A 50 -1.11 -12.83 -18.96
C GLU A 50 -1.30 -12.65 -17.44
N LEU A 51 -0.27 -12.79 -16.60
CA LEU A 51 -0.29 -12.26 -15.22
C LEU A 51 0.13 -10.78 -15.18
N GLY A 52 0.87 -10.31 -16.19
CA GLY A 52 1.35 -8.95 -16.30
C GLY A 52 2.63 -8.71 -15.48
N PRO A 53 2.89 -7.46 -15.04
CA PRO A 53 4.10 -7.13 -14.30
C PRO A 53 4.02 -7.71 -12.88
N VAL A 54 5.02 -8.51 -12.51
CA VAL A 54 5.10 -9.17 -11.21
C VAL A 54 6.35 -8.76 -10.45
N LYS A 55 6.28 -8.91 -9.13
CA LYS A 55 7.43 -8.75 -8.23
C LYS A 55 7.55 -10.01 -7.39
N ILE A 56 8.65 -10.73 -7.54
CA ILE A 56 8.86 -12.01 -6.88
C ILE A 56 9.81 -11.83 -5.69
N PHE A 57 9.38 -12.32 -4.53
CA PHE A 57 10.16 -12.38 -3.30
C PHE A 57 10.70 -13.80 -3.09
N ASP A 58 12.02 -13.96 -3.20
CA ASP A 58 12.72 -15.18 -2.78
C ASP A 58 13.07 -15.08 -1.30
N THR A 59 12.54 -16.01 -0.50
CA THR A 59 12.63 -15.98 0.95
C THR A 59 13.59 -17.04 1.49
N ALA A 60 14.16 -16.77 2.67
CA ALA A 60 14.96 -17.78 3.37
C ALA A 60 14.10 -18.97 3.79
N GLY A 61 14.74 -20.12 4.02
CA GLY A 61 14.07 -21.27 4.66
C GLY A 61 13.55 -20.91 6.06
N ILE A 62 12.35 -21.37 6.38
CA ILE A 62 11.63 -20.96 7.60
C ILE A 62 12.07 -21.74 8.83
N ASP A 63 12.58 -22.94 8.65
CA ASP A 63 12.98 -23.92 9.68
C ASP A 63 14.45 -23.80 10.12
N GLU A 64 15.16 -22.75 9.71
CA GLU A 64 16.49 -22.45 10.25
C GLU A 64 16.42 -22.11 11.74
N LYS A 65 17.27 -22.77 12.56
CA LYS A 65 17.33 -22.60 14.02
C LYS A 65 18.33 -21.51 14.44
N GLY A 66 18.14 -20.98 15.66
CA GLY A 66 19.03 -20.00 16.30
C GLY A 66 18.65 -18.54 16.02
N ILE A 67 19.38 -17.59 16.63
CA ILE A 67 19.10 -16.14 16.56
C ILE A 67 19.06 -15.62 15.11
N LEU A 68 19.97 -16.13 14.26
CA LEU A 68 19.99 -15.79 12.84
C LEU A 68 18.77 -16.36 12.10
N GLY A 69 18.32 -17.56 12.49
CA GLY A 69 17.11 -18.20 12.00
C GLY A 69 15.84 -17.41 12.34
N GLU A 70 15.72 -16.91 13.57
CA GLU A 70 14.57 -16.07 13.98
C GLU A 70 14.47 -14.77 13.18
N LYS A 71 15.60 -14.06 12.99
CA LYS A 71 15.64 -12.86 12.16
C LYS A 71 15.27 -13.15 10.70
N LYS A 72 15.74 -14.28 10.14
CA LYS A 72 15.37 -14.72 8.79
C LYS A 72 13.89 -15.08 8.71
N LYS A 73 13.35 -15.80 9.70
CA LYS A 73 11.93 -16.12 9.81
C LYS A 73 11.09 -14.84 9.81
N GLN A 74 11.44 -13.85 10.64
CA GLN A 74 10.74 -12.56 10.66
C GLN A 74 10.74 -11.87 9.28
N LYS A 75 11.88 -11.85 8.58
CA LYS A 75 11.97 -11.32 7.21
C LYS A 75 11.08 -12.08 6.22
N THR A 76 11.05 -13.41 6.32
CA THR A 76 10.17 -14.26 5.50
C THR A 76 8.69 -13.93 5.75
N PHE A 77 8.26 -13.82 7.01
CA PHE A 77 6.87 -13.43 7.31
C PHE A 77 6.56 -11.97 6.92
N ASN A 78 7.54 -11.06 6.94
CA ASN A 78 7.38 -9.71 6.39
C ASN A 78 7.20 -9.71 4.86
N ALA A 79 7.86 -10.63 4.13
CA ALA A 79 7.59 -10.85 2.71
C ALA A 79 6.22 -11.47 2.49
N LEU A 80 5.81 -12.40 3.36
CA LEU A 80 4.47 -13.00 3.33
C LEU A 80 3.38 -11.94 3.43
N LYS A 81 3.48 -11.02 4.41
CA LYS A 81 2.58 -9.87 4.57
C LYS A 81 2.41 -9.05 3.28
N ARG A 82 3.47 -8.91 2.49
CA ARG A 82 3.49 -8.11 1.25
C ARG A 82 3.15 -8.89 -0.03
N SER A 83 2.89 -10.19 0.06
CA SER A 83 2.59 -11.04 -1.12
C SER A 83 1.09 -11.07 -1.44
N ASP A 84 0.71 -10.97 -2.70
CA ASP A 84 -0.64 -11.26 -3.21
C ASP A 84 -0.80 -12.78 -3.46
N ILE A 85 0.25 -13.40 -4.03
CA ILE A 85 0.36 -14.84 -4.28
C ILE A 85 1.41 -15.44 -3.35
N VAL A 86 1.06 -16.54 -2.69
CA VAL A 86 1.93 -17.30 -1.79
C VAL A 86 2.17 -18.68 -2.40
N LEU A 87 3.40 -18.93 -2.86
CA LEU A 87 3.83 -20.23 -3.38
C LEU A 87 4.50 -21.02 -2.26
N VAL A 88 3.85 -22.08 -1.78
CA VAL A 88 4.39 -22.98 -0.76
C VAL A 88 5.08 -24.16 -1.45
N VAL A 89 6.40 -24.20 -1.39
CA VAL A 89 7.22 -25.24 -2.03
C VAL A 89 7.54 -26.34 -1.04
N ILE A 90 7.12 -27.56 -1.37
CA ILE A 90 7.26 -28.77 -0.55
C ILE A 90 8.14 -29.76 -1.30
N ASN A 91 9.23 -30.21 -0.68
CA ASN A 91 10.06 -31.30 -1.21
C ASN A 91 9.39 -32.64 -0.89
N THR A 92 8.99 -33.38 -1.92
CA THR A 92 8.30 -34.68 -1.77
C THR A 92 9.19 -35.77 -1.17
N ASN A 93 10.51 -35.61 -1.19
CA ASN A 93 11.47 -36.59 -0.65
C ASN A 93 11.86 -36.30 0.81
N ASN A 94 11.41 -35.17 1.39
CA ASN A 94 11.74 -34.83 2.76
C ASN A 94 10.76 -35.50 3.74
N SER A 95 11.20 -36.62 4.35
CA SER A 95 10.40 -37.37 5.32
C SER A 95 10.07 -36.57 6.59
N ASP A 96 10.87 -35.56 6.94
CA ASP A 96 10.68 -34.80 8.18
C ASP A 96 9.42 -33.93 8.13
N ILE A 97 8.94 -33.59 6.93
CA ILE A 97 7.69 -32.86 6.72
C ILE A 97 6.48 -33.66 7.22
N VAL A 98 6.49 -34.98 7.00
CA VAL A 98 5.43 -35.86 7.51
C VAL A 98 5.58 -36.07 9.00
N LYS A 99 6.82 -36.25 9.49
CA LYS A 99 7.10 -36.47 10.92
C LYS A 99 6.63 -35.33 11.82
N ASP A 100 6.80 -34.08 11.39
CA ASP A 100 6.31 -32.92 12.14
C ASP A 100 4.92 -32.44 11.71
N ASN A 101 4.23 -33.23 10.89
CA ASN A 101 2.86 -32.97 10.45
C ASN A 101 2.72 -31.60 9.75
N PHE A 102 3.66 -31.25 8.87
CA PHE A 102 3.64 -30.03 8.05
C PHE A 102 3.60 -28.74 8.88
N LEU A 103 4.25 -28.72 10.05
CA LEU A 103 4.15 -27.60 11.00
C LEU A 103 4.49 -26.25 10.35
N THR A 104 5.60 -26.17 9.61
CA THR A 104 6.06 -24.96 8.93
C THR A 104 5.10 -24.51 7.83
N GLU A 105 4.63 -25.44 7.01
CA GLU A 105 3.70 -25.17 5.91
C GLU A 105 2.35 -24.68 6.44
N LYS A 106 1.88 -25.28 7.54
CA LYS A 106 0.68 -24.82 8.27
C LYS A 106 0.82 -23.41 8.78
N GLU A 107 1.99 -23.03 9.32
CA GLU A 107 2.25 -21.67 9.80
C GLU A 107 2.21 -20.63 8.67
N VAL A 108 2.76 -20.95 7.50
CA VAL A 108 2.70 -20.06 6.32
C VAL A 108 1.26 -19.90 5.84
N VAL A 109 0.54 -21.01 5.72
CA VAL A 109 -0.84 -21.03 5.24
C VAL A 109 -1.79 -20.32 6.22
N SER A 110 -1.65 -20.56 7.52
CA SER A 110 -2.45 -19.89 8.55
C SER A 110 -2.17 -18.38 8.57
N SER A 111 -0.90 -17.98 8.45
CA SER A 111 -0.49 -16.58 8.38
C SER A 111 -0.87 -15.90 7.05
N SER A 112 -1.25 -16.68 6.03
CA SER A 112 -1.79 -16.16 4.78
C SER A 112 -3.31 -16.00 4.83
N ALA A 113 -3.98 -16.64 5.78
CA ALA A 113 -5.43 -16.60 5.93
C ALA A 113 -5.89 -15.19 6.34
N GLY A 114 -7.04 -14.77 5.83
CA GLY A 114 -7.66 -13.48 6.18
C GLY A 114 -7.12 -12.27 5.38
N ARG A 115 -6.06 -12.45 4.58
CA ARG A 115 -5.33 -11.34 3.95
C ARG A 115 -5.62 -11.07 2.47
N GLY A 116 -6.68 -11.66 1.94
CA GLY A 116 -7.01 -11.64 0.51
C GLY A 116 -5.95 -12.28 -0.40
N LYS A 117 -5.06 -13.11 0.17
CA LYS A 117 -3.94 -13.76 -0.54
C LYS A 117 -4.38 -15.07 -1.16
N GLU A 118 -3.82 -15.38 -2.32
CA GLU A 118 -3.98 -16.69 -2.94
C GLU A 118 -2.80 -17.59 -2.58
N VAL A 119 -3.10 -18.81 -2.13
CA VAL A 119 -2.08 -19.77 -1.72
C VAL A 119 -2.07 -20.95 -2.67
N PHE A 120 -0.90 -21.24 -3.23
CA PHE A 120 -0.67 -22.36 -4.12
C PHE A 120 0.40 -23.28 -3.53
N VAL A 121 0.22 -24.58 -3.69
CA VAL A 121 1.17 -25.59 -3.19
C VAL A 121 1.91 -26.22 -4.36
N ILE A 122 3.23 -26.18 -4.32
CA ILE A 122 4.10 -26.76 -5.35
C ILE A 122 4.85 -27.92 -4.72
N TYR A 123 4.49 -29.13 -5.13
CA TYR A 123 5.20 -30.35 -4.76
C TYR A 123 6.38 -30.55 -5.70
N ASN A 124 7.58 -30.31 -5.20
CA ASN A 124 8.81 -30.45 -5.96
C ASN A 124 9.29 -31.91 -5.93
N LYS A 125 9.25 -32.54 -7.11
CA LYS A 125 9.76 -33.90 -7.36
C LYS A 125 11.26 -33.86 -7.62
N PHE A 126 12.05 -34.47 -6.75
CA PHE A 126 13.47 -34.72 -7.02
C PHE A 126 13.64 -36.11 -7.66
N LYS A 127 14.55 -36.22 -8.64
CA LYS A 127 14.87 -37.49 -9.32
C LYS A 127 15.13 -38.61 -8.29
N GLY A 128 14.43 -39.75 -8.46
CA GLY A 128 14.57 -40.94 -7.61
C GLY A 128 13.58 -41.05 -6.43
N GLY A 129 12.64 -40.11 -6.27
CA GLY A 129 11.58 -40.21 -5.26
C GLY A 129 10.37 -41.02 -5.74
N SER A 130 9.91 -41.98 -4.94
CA SER A 130 8.70 -42.80 -5.23
C SER A 130 7.58 -42.66 -4.19
N ALA A 131 7.65 -41.67 -3.30
CA ALA A 131 6.69 -41.58 -2.20
C ALA A 131 5.38 -40.91 -2.65
N THR A 132 4.27 -41.65 -2.53
CA THR A 132 2.94 -41.04 -2.40
C THR A 132 2.91 -40.33 -1.04
N MET A 133 3.20 -39.03 -1.05
CA MET A 133 3.16 -38.21 0.17
C MET A 133 1.72 -37.82 0.48
N GLU A 134 1.36 -37.81 1.77
CA GLU A 134 0.11 -37.17 2.20
C GLU A 134 0.13 -35.70 1.75
N LYS A 135 -0.96 -35.26 1.11
CA LYS A 135 -1.07 -33.88 0.65
C LYS A 135 -1.40 -32.97 1.82
N LEU A 136 -0.83 -31.77 1.81
CA LEU A 136 -1.08 -30.70 2.78
C LEU A 136 -2.59 -30.41 2.95
N GLN A 137 -3.36 -30.57 1.88
CA GLN A 137 -4.81 -30.42 1.88
C GLN A 137 -5.51 -31.39 2.83
N ALA A 138 -5.07 -32.66 2.86
CA ALA A 138 -5.64 -33.70 3.73
C ALA A 138 -5.43 -33.39 5.22
N ILE A 139 -4.39 -32.60 5.52
CA ILE A 139 -3.92 -32.36 6.89
C ILE A 139 -4.36 -30.98 7.41
N SER A 140 -4.43 -29.97 6.55
CA SER A 140 -4.83 -28.61 6.92
C SER A 140 -6.36 -28.40 6.95
N GLY A 141 -7.14 -29.36 6.44
CA GLY A 141 -8.59 -29.26 6.32
C GLY A 141 -9.05 -28.18 5.32
N ARG A 142 -8.13 -27.63 4.53
CA ARG A 142 -8.39 -26.60 3.51
C ARG A 142 -7.86 -27.07 2.17
N ASN A 143 -8.64 -26.85 1.12
CA ASN A 143 -8.21 -27.17 -0.23
C ASN A 143 -7.42 -25.98 -0.82
N PHE A 144 -6.18 -26.22 -1.23
CA PHE A 144 -5.32 -25.26 -1.91
C PHE A 144 -5.01 -25.80 -3.30
N PRO A 145 -5.14 -25.02 -4.38
CA PRO A 145 -4.66 -25.45 -5.69
C PRO A 145 -3.22 -25.95 -5.57
N SER A 146 -2.95 -27.13 -6.12
CA SER A 146 -1.63 -27.76 -6.01
C SER A 146 -1.18 -28.38 -7.33
N VAL A 147 0.12 -28.28 -7.61
CA VAL A 147 0.77 -28.92 -8.76
C VAL A 147 2.00 -29.68 -8.29
N GLU A 148 2.36 -30.74 -9.01
CA GLU A 148 3.53 -31.56 -8.71
C GLU A 148 4.44 -31.60 -9.94
N LEU A 149 5.66 -31.07 -9.80
CA LEU A 149 6.59 -30.81 -10.91
C LEU A 149 8.04 -31.14 -10.49
N ASP A 150 8.87 -31.55 -11.44
CA ASP A 150 10.32 -31.48 -11.26
C ASP A 150 10.76 -30.04 -11.56
N LEU A 151 11.11 -29.29 -10.52
CA LEU A 151 11.50 -27.89 -10.68
C LEU A 151 12.83 -27.70 -11.41
N SER A 152 13.65 -28.76 -11.51
CA SER A 152 14.92 -28.72 -12.26
C SER A 152 14.73 -28.87 -13.78
N ASP A 153 13.56 -29.36 -14.21
CA ASP A 153 13.21 -29.49 -15.62
C ASP A 153 12.57 -28.18 -16.13
N ARG A 154 13.31 -27.46 -16.97
CA ARG A 154 12.87 -26.18 -17.55
C ARG A 154 11.61 -26.30 -18.41
N SER A 155 11.29 -27.49 -18.93
CA SER A 155 10.05 -27.71 -19.70
C SER A 155 8.79 -27.53 -18.86
N ASN A 156 8.89 -27.63 -17.52
CA ASN A 156 7.78 -27.43 -16.60
C ASN A 156 7.39 -25.96 -16.39
N TYR A 157 8.11 -24.99 -16.97
CA TYR A 157 7.75 -23.57 -16.88
C TYR A 157 6.31 -23.32 -17.33
N THR A 158 5.94 -23.83 -18.51
CA THR A 158 4.61 -23.63 -19.09
C THR A 158 3.54 -24.26 -18.20
N VAL A 159 3.79 -25.45 -17.68
CA VAL A 159 2.86 -26.14 -16.77
C VAL A 159 2.63 -25.34 -15.49
N LEU A 160 3.68 -24.77 -14.89
CA LEU A 160 3.58 -23.92 -13.72
C LEU A 160 2.76 -22.65 -14.01
N VAL A 161 3.04 -21.98 -15.12
CA VAL A 161 2.36 -20.75 -15.50
C VAL A 161 0.88 -21.02 -15.80
N ASP A 162 0.56 -22.07 -16.55
CA ASP A 162 -0.82 -22.47 -16.86
C ASP A 162 -1.58 -22.88 -15.61
N PHE A 163 -0.92 -23.56 -14.67
CA PHE A 163 -1.49 -23.87 -13.36
C PHE A 163 -1.83 -22.60 -12.57
N LEU A 164 -0.91 -21.64 -12.49
CA LEU A 164 -1.16 -20.37 -11.79
C LEU A 164 -2.31 -19.61 -12.45
N LYS A 165 -2.34 -19.54 -13.78
CA LYS A 165 -3.43 -18.89 -14.53
C LYS A 165 -4.78 -19.53 -14.30
N ALA A 166 -4.86 -20.85 -14.40
CA ALA A 166 -6.13 -21.59 -14.28
C ALA A 166 -6.73 -21.50 -12.87
N ASN A 167 -5.91 -21.24 -11.86
CA ASN A 167 -6.32 -21.28 -10.46
C ASN A 167 -6.30 -19.90 -9.77
N SER A 168 -5.60 -18.91 -10.34
CA SER A 168 -5.58 -17.55 -9.81
C SER A 168 -6.86 -16.81 -10.18
N LYS A 169 -7.46 -16.19 -9.17
CA LYS A 169 -8.63 -15.31 -9.25
C LYS A 169 -8.27 -13.88 -8.92
N LEU A 170 -6.97 -13.58 -8.75
CA LEU A 170 -6.49 -12.22 -8.53
C LEU A 170 -6.85 -11.38 -9.76
N GLN A 171 -7.92 -10.62 -9.62
CA GLN A 171 -8.18 -9.49 -10.49
C GLN A 171 -7.48 -8.28 -9.87
N PRO A 172 -6.78 -7.45 -10.66
CA PRO A 172 -6.31 -6.17 -10.17
C PRO A 172 -7.48 -5.43 -9.52
N ALA A 173 -7.23 -4.78 -8.37
CA ALA A 173 -8.28 -4.22 -7.54
C ALA A 173 -9.22 -3.34 -8.38
N LYS A 174 -10.54 -3.62 -8.28
CA LYS A 174 -11.57 -2.93 -9.05
C LYS A 174 -11.80 -1.49 -8.60
N THR A 175 -11.14 -1.04 -7.54
CA THR A 175 -11.28 0.32 -7.02
C THR A 175 -10.73 1.31 -8.04
N PRO A 176 -11.58 2.12 -8.69
CA PRO A 176 -11.09 3.17 -9.56
C PRO A 176 -10.35 4.22 -8.74
N LEU A 177 -9.34 4.88 -9.33
CA LEU A 177 -8.59 5.93 -8.64
C LEU A 177 -9.47 7.13 -8.32
N LEU A 178 -10.37 7.47 -9.24
CA LEU A 178 -11.29 8.59 -9.18
C LEU A 178 -12.74 8.09 -9.35
N PRO A 179 -13.74 8.87 -8.94
CA PRO A 179 -15.14 8.58 -9.23
C PRO A 179 -15.43 8.42 -10.72
N ASP A 180 -16.67 8.11 -11.07
CA ASP A 180 -17.10 8.13 -12.46
C ASP A 180 -16.98 9.54 -13.05
N LEU A 181 -16.34 9.64 -14.21
CA LEU A 181 -16.00 10.91 -14.86
C LEU A 181 -16.53 10.93 -16.28
N ASP A 182 -17.23 12.00 -16.62
CA ASP A 182 -17.67 12.25 -18.00
C ASP A 182 -16.48 12.75 -18.82
N ARG A 183 -16.22 12.09 -19.95
CA ARG A 183 -15.11 12.41 -20.87
C ARG A 183 -15.26 13.79 -21.53
N ASN A 184 -16.44 14.40 -21.45
CA ASN A 184 -16.70 15.76 -21.94
C ASN A 184 -16.57 16.82 -20.84
N LYS A 185 -16.28 16.42 -19.59
CA LYS A 185 -16.07 17.30 -18.46
C LYS A 185 -14.59 17.41 -18.11
N ILE A 186 -14.25 18.48 -17.40
CA ILE A 186 -12.90 18.85 -17.04
C ILE A 186 -12.64 18.44 -15.59
N VAL A 187 -11.45 17.85 -15.38
CA VAL A 187 -10.86 17.69 -14.06
C VAL A 187 -9.81 18.78 -13.86
N PHE A 188 -10.01 19.63 -12.86
CA PHE A 188 -9.13 20.74 -12.51
C PHE A 188 -8.13 20.29 -11.44
N LEU A 189 -6.85 20.24 -11.78
CA LEU A 189 -5.79 19.82 -10.87
C LEU A 189 -5.12 21.07 -10.28
N ASN A 190 -5.45 21.39 -9.02
CA ASN A 190 -4.80 22.46 -8.27
C ASN A 190 -3.52 21.93 -7.61
N ILE A 191 -2.37 22.24 -8.20
CA ILE A 191 -1.06 21.74 -7.80
C ILE A 191 -0.21 22.92 -7.29
N PRO A 192 -0.26 23.28 -6.01
CA PRO A 192 0.49 24.42 -5.51
C PRO A 192 2.00 24.29 -5.74
N ILE A 193 2.67 25.44 -5.91
CA ILE A 193 4.13 25.51 -5.88
C ILE A 193 4.58 25.29 -4.43
N ASP A 194 5.43 24.28 -4.23
CA ASP A 194 5.95 23.87 -2.92
C ASP A 194 7.43 23.52 -3.06
N ASP A 195 8.23 23.88 -2.05
CA ASP A 195 9.64 23.54 -1.90
C ASP A 195 9.86 22.01 -1.79
N GLU A 196 8.82 21.25 -1.45
CA GLU A 196 8.87 19.79 -1.42
C GLU A 196 8.78 19.14 -2.81
N SER A 197 8.29 19.87 -3.83
CA SER A 197 8.16 19.35 -5.18
C SER A 197 9.55 19.09 -5.79
N PRO A 198 9.88 17.84 -6.17
CA PRO A 198 11.16 17.56 -6.81
C PRO A 198 11.26 18.26 -8.16
N GLU A 199 12.45 18.80 -8.48
CA GLU A 199 12.69 19.41 -9.79
C GLU A 199 12.42 18.42 -10.91
N GLY A 200 11.69 18.88 -11.94
CA GLY A 200 11.47 18.13 -13.18
C GLY A 200 10.49 16.95 -13.10
N ARG A 201 9.77 16.72 -11.98
CA ARG A 201 8.77 15.64 -11.92
C ARG A 201 7.59 15.91 -10.97
N PHE A 202 6.44 15.31 -11.27
CA PHE A 202 5.27 15.30 -10.39
C PHE A 202 5.49 14.43 -9.14
N LEU A 203 4.79 14.76 -8.05
CA LEU A 203 4.64 13.83 -6.93
C LEU A 203 3.82 12.61 -7.38
N LYS A 204 4.03 11.46 -6.74
CA LYS A 204 3.33 10.21 -7.09
C LYS A 204 1.81 10.37 -7.22
N PRO A 205 1.07 10.98 -6.28
CA PRO A 205 -0.38 11.06 -6.43
C PRO A 205 -0.81 12.00 -7.58
N GLN A 206 -0.05 13.06 -7.88
CA GLN A 206 -0.30 13.93 -9.04
C GLN A 206 -0.08 13.15 -10.35
N MET A 207 1.03 12.40 -10.45
CA MET A 207 1.30 11.51 -11.59
C MET A 207 0.21 10.45 -11.77
N MET A 208 -0.27 9.85 -10.67
CA MET A 208 -1.36 8.88 -10.71
C MET A 208 -2.65 9.48 -11.27
N ALA A 209 -3.01 10.69 -10.85
CA ALA A 209 -4.20 11.39 -11.36
C ALA A 209 -4.08 11.68 -12.86
N GLU A 210 -2.98 12.28 -13.30
CA GLU A 210 -2.73 12.61 -14.72
C GLU A 210 -2.75 11.34 -15.59
N GLU A 211 -2.02 10.28 -15.19
CA GLU A 211 -2.01 9.01 -15.94
C GLU A 211 -3.42 8.42 -16.05
N TYR A 212 -4.18 8.43 -14.95
CA TYR A 212 -5.54 7.88 -14.91
C TYR A 212 -6.50 8.63 -15.83
N LEU A 213 -6.42 9.96 -15.83
CA LEU A 213 -7.30 10.85 -16.58
C LEU A 213 -7.00 10.79 -18.08
N VAL A 214 -5.72 10.89 -18.46
CA VAL A 214 -5.27 10.81 -19.86
C VAL A 214 -5.65 9.47 -20.48
N ARG A 215 -5.43 8.36 -19.78
CA ARG A 215 -5.80 7.01 -20.26
C ARG A 215 -7.30 6.82 -20.47
N ARG A 216 -8.13 7.68 -19.88
CA ARG A 216 -9.59 7.65 -19.97
C ARG A 216 -10.17 8.73 -20.87
N TYR A 217 -9.32 9.48 -21.57
CA TYR A 217 -9.74 10.58 -22.44
C TYR A 217 -10.52 11.65 -21.67
N VAL A 218 -10.20 11.87 -20.39
CA VAL A 218 -10.81 12.94 -19.59
C VAL A 218 -9.95 14.20 -19.74
N PRO A 219 -10.53 15.32 -20.20
CA PRO A 219 -9.85 16.61 -20.23
C PRO A 219 -9.34 17.03 -18.85
N THR A 220 -8.05 17.37 -18.76
CA THR A 220 -7.43 17.86 -17.53
C THR A 220 -6.90 19.27 -17.70
N PHE A 221 -6.93 20.05 -16.62
CA PHE A 221 -6.27 21.35 -16.55
C PHE A 221 -5.47 21.44 -15.26
N ALA A 222 -4.15 21.57 -15.37
CA ALA A 222 -3.26 21.73 -14.23
C ALA A 222 -3.01 23.23 -13.94
N TYR A 223 -3.34 23.64 -12.73
CA TYR A 223 -3.14 24.99 -12.22
C TYR A 223 -2.08 24.99 -11.13
N ARG A 224 -1.01 25.75 -11.34
CA ARG A 224 0.02 25.99 -10.31
C ARG A 224 -0.39 27.15 -9.43
N MET A 225 -0.91 26.87 -8.24
CA MET A 225 -1.27 27.90 -7.25
C MET A 225 -0.03 28.45 -6.55
N ASP A 226 0.02 29.77 -6.39
CA ASP A 226 1.04 30.43 -5.57
C ASP A 226 0.53 30.49 -4.12
N LEU A 227 0.99 29.56 -3.28
CA LEU A 227 0.57 29.50 -1.88
C LEU A 227 1.08 30.69 -1.06
N ALA A 228 2.25 31.23 -1.39
CA ALA A 228 2.81 32.38 -0.68
C ALA A 228 1.91 33.60 -0.88
N ARG A 229 1.48 33.86 -2.13
CA ARG A 229 0.52 34.92 -2.44
C ARG A 229 -0.87 34.65 -1.88
N ALA A 230 -1.37 33.41 -2.01
CA ALA A 230 -2.69 33.04 -1.51
C ALA A 230 -2.82 33.15 0.03
N ARG A 231 -1.69 33.08 0.75
CA ARG A 231 -1.60 33.23 2.22
C ARG A 231 -0.96 34.55 2.65
N SER A 232 -0.73 35.46 1.73
CA SER A 232 -0.06 36.72 2.05
C SER A 232 -0.85 37.53 3.06
N ILE A 233 -0.13 38.29 3.89
CA ILE A 233 -0.74 39.33 4.74
C ILE A 233 -1.18 40.55 3.91
N ILE A 234 -0.68 40.68 2.68
CA ILE A 234 -1.01 41.76 1.76
C ILE A 234 -2.27 41.37 0.99
N ALA A 235 -3.37 42.09 1.24
CA ALA A 235 -4.69 41.77 0.69
C ALA A 235 -4.72 41.80 -0.85
N GLU A 236 -3.96 42.70 -1.47
CA GLU A 236 -3.83 42.83 -2.92
C GLU A 236 -3.19 41.59 -3.55
N GLU A 237 -2.22 40.95 -2.89
CA GLU A 237 -1.58 39.73 -3.40
C GLU A 237 -2.53 38.53 -3.35
N VAL A 238 -3.29 38.41 -2.24
CA VAL A 238 -4.34 37.39 -2.10
C VAL A 238 -5.43 37.61 -3.16
N ALA A 239 -5.87 38.85 -3.36
CA ALA A 239 -6.88 39.19 -4.36
C ALA A 239 -6.40 38.91 -5.78
N ALA A 240 -5.14 39.19 -6.10
CA ALA A 240 -4.55 38.90 -7.42
C ALA A 240 -4.48 37.39 -7.70
N GLU A 241 -4.02 36.58 -6.74
CA GLU A 241 -3.95 35.13 -6.92
C GLU A 241 -5.35 34.50 -6.96
N LYS A 242 -6.28 34.98 -6.12
CA LYS A 242 -7.68 34.55 -6.17
C LYS A 242 -8.31 34.89 -7.53
N LYS A 243 -8.08 36.10 -8.04
CA LYS A 243 -8.59 36.51 -9.35
C LYS A 243 -8.04 35.59 -10.45
N ARG A 244 -6.74 35.27 -10.43
CA ARG A 244 -6.13 34.35 -11.39
C ARG A 244 -6.80 32.98 -11.35
N PHE A 245 -7.02 32.42 -10.16
CA PHE A 245 -7.74 31.16 -9.97
C PHE A 245 -9.18 31.24 -10.50
N ASP A 246 -9.92 32.27 -10.11
CA ASP A 246 -11.32 32.48 -10.50
C ASP A 246 -11.47 32.67 -12.02
N ASP A 247 -10.54 33.37 -12.69
CA ASP A 247 -10.55 33.56 -14.14
C ASP A 247 -10.49 32.20 -14.87
N PHE A 248 -9.65 31.26 -14.41
CA PHE A 248 -9.57 29.91 -14.99
C PHE A 248 -10.78 29.05 -14.62
N ILE A 249 -11.26 29.10 -13.37
CA ILE A 249 -12.49 28.41 -12.97
C ILE A 249 -13.68 28.89 -13.79
N PHE A 250 -13.79 30.20 -14.02
CA PHE A 250 -14.85 30.78 -14.85
C PHE A 250 -14.72 30.32 -16.31
N LEU A 251 -13.54 30.43 -16.90
CA LEU A 251 -13.30 30.05 -18.30
C LEU A 251 -13.61 28.57 -18.55
N LEU A 252 -13.13 27.69 -17.69
CA LEU A 252 -13.25 26.23 -17.83
C LEU A 252 -14.58 25.69 -17.29
N GLY A 253 -15.19 26.38 -16.33
CA GLY A 253 -16.43 25.98 -15.67
C GLY A 253 -17.71 26.37 -16.40
N ARG A 254 -17.62 27.12 -17.51
CA ARG A 254 -18.79 27.50 -18.35
C ARG A 254 -19.64 26.27 -18.65
N GLU A 255 -20.96 26.42 -18.51
CA GLU A 255 -21.94 25.33 -18.75
C GLU A 255 -21.70 24.10 -17.84
N GLY A 256 -21.15 24.33 -16.65
CA GLY A 256 -20.88 23.26 -15.67
C GLY A 256 -19.84 22.26 -16.17
N ARG A 257 -18.86 22.70 -16.96
CA ARG A 257 -17.86 21.82 -17.57
C ARG A 257 -16.85 21.25 -16.59
N ILE A 258 -16.55 21.91 -15.48
CA ILE A 258 -15.73 21.31 -14.41
C ILE A 258 -16.59 20.30 -13.66
N GLN A 259 -16.12 19.06 -13.55
CA GLN A 259 -16.78 18.01 -12.77
C GLN A 259 -16.10 17.79 -11.42
N LEU A 260 -14.76 17.88 -11.38
CA LEU A 260 -13.97 17.59 -10.20
C LEU A 260 -12.76 18.52 -10.12
N LEU A 261 -12.51 19.06 -8.92
CA LEU A 261 -11.25 19.70 -8.56
C LEU A 261 -10.46 18.80 -7.60
N ILE A 262 -9.20 18.53 -7.92
CA ILE A 262 -8.28 17.78 -7.06
C ILE A 262 -7.17 18.74 -6.60
N THR A 263 -6.96 18.84 -5.28
CA THR A 263 -5.92 19.71 -4.72
C THR A 263 -4.95 18.97 -3.81
N ASP A 264 -3.74 19.50 -3.63
CA ASP A 264 -2.88 19.07 -2.53
C ASP A 264 -3.47 19.48 -1.17
N SER A 265 -3.29 18.63 -0.15
CA SER A 265 -3.84 18.85 1.19
C SER A 265 -3.29 20.11 1.85
N GLN A 266 -2.08 20.53 1.45
CA GLN A 266 -1.50 21.78 1.90
C GLN A 266 -2.38 22.97 1.50
N ALA A 267 -2.98 23.00 0.30
CA ALA A 267 -3.79 24.13 -0.16
C ALA A 267 -5.25 24.11 0.36
N MET A 268 -5.60 23.15 1.22
CA MET A 268 -7.00 22.92 1.62
C MET A 268 -7.57 24.07 2.47
N ASP A 269 -6.72 24.79 3.20
CA ASP A 269 -7.07 26.02 3.95
C ASP A 269 -7.59 27.14 3.04
N ILE A 270 -7.12 27.17 1.78
CA ILE A 270 -7.52 28.13 0.74
C ILE A 270 -8.67 27.57 -0.09
N ILE A 271 -8.49 26.36 -0.65
CA ILE A 271 -9.44 25.75 -1.58
C ILE A 271 -10.79 25.48 -0.92
N SER A 272 -10.84 25.11 0.36
CA SER A 272 -12.11 24.89 1.08
C SER A 272 -12.97 26.14 1.07
N LYS A 273 -12.36 27.31 1.28
CA LYS A 273 -13.01 28.62 1.29
C LYS A 273 -13.38 29.07 -0.12
N TRP A 274 -12.43 29.00 -1.06
CA TRP A 274 -12.62 29.51 -2.42
C TRP A 274 -13.63 28.69 -3.22
N THR A 275 -13.77 27.40 -2.90
CA THR A 275 -14.71 26.51 -3.58
C THR A 275 -15.99 26.28 -2.79
N LYS A 276 -16.25 26.98 -1.67
CA LYS A 276 -17.32 26.63 -0.72
C LYS A 276 -18.66 26.29 -1.40
N ASN A 277 -19.10 27.12 -2.34
CA ASN A 277 -20.35 26.96 -3.09
C ASN A 277 -20.14 26.47 -4.54
N ALA A 278 -19.03 25.77 -4.81
CA ALA A 278 -18.72 25.27 -6.13
C ALA A 278 -19.75 24.22 -6.59
N PRO A 279 -20.21 24.26 -7.85
CA PRO A 279 -21.17 23.28 -8.39
C PRO A 279 -20.49 21.96 -8.81
N TYR A 280 -19.20 21.80 -8.51
CA TYR A 280 -18.38 20.64 -8.88
C TYR A 280 -17.81 19.97 -7.63
N MET A 281 -17.47 18.70 -7.77
CA MET A 281 -16.85 17.93 -6.69
C MET A 281 -15.47 18.47 -6.35
N VAL A 282 -15.05 18.31 -5.09
CA VAL A 282 -13.69 18.63 -4.66
C VAL A 282 -13.12 17.43 -3.93
N THR A 283 -11.87 17.07 -4.18
CA THR A 283 -11.14 16.11 -3.34
C THR A 283 -9.68 16.50 -3.25
N THR A 284 -8.88 15.71 -2.53
CA THR A 284 -7.43 15.89 -2.50
C THR A 284 -6.69 14.72 -3.13
N PHE A 285 -5.48 14.99 -3.61
CA PHE A 285 -4.57 13.95 -4.09
C PHE A 285 -4.32 12.86 -3.02
N SER A 286 -4.29 13.24 -1.75
CA SER A 286 -4.09 12.31 -0.63
C SER A 286 -5.29 11.40 -0.40
N ILE A 287 -6.52 11.93 -0.41
CA ILE A 287 -7.77 11.16 -0.24
C ILE A 287 -7.96 10.20 -1.42
N MET A 288 -7.77 10.70 -2.65
CA MET A 288 -7.79 9.89 -3.87
C MET A 288 -6.81 8.71 -3.77
N MET A 289 -5.56 9.00 -3.42
CA MET A 289 -4.52 7.97 -3.36
C MET A 289 -4.78 6.95 -2.26
N ILE A 290 -5.17 7.35 -1.04
CA ILE A 290 -5.42 6.38 0.04
C ILE A 290 -6.68 5.56 -0.23
N ASN A 291 -7.73 6.13 -0.82
CA ASN A 291 -8.91 5.36 -1.25
C ASN A 291 -8.51 4.25 -2.23
N PHE A 292 -7.72 4.60 -3.25
CA PHE A 292 -7.22 3.63 -4.21
C PHE A 292 -6.29 2.59 -3.56
N LEU A 293 -5.27 3.03 -2.82
CA LEU A 293 -4.26 2.15 -2.24
C LEU A 293 -4.81 1.20 -1.16
N SER A 294 -5.88 1.61 -0.48
CA SER A 294 -6.60 0.78 0.48
C SER A 294 -7.68 -0.11 -0.14
N ARG A 295 -7.74 -0.21 -1.48
CA ARG A 295 -8.74 -0.99 -2.21
C ARG A 295 -10.18 -0.57 -1.88
N GLY A 296 -10.42 0.73 -1.71
CA GLY A 296 -11.73 1.33 -1.44
C GLY A 296 -12.11 1.42 0.04
N ASN A 297 -11.20 1.07 0.96
CA ASN A 297 -11.46 1.09 2.40
C ASN A 297 -11.20 2.47 3.04
N LEU A 298 -11.48 3.57 2.32
CA LEU A 298 -11.33 4.94 2.83
C LEU A 298 -12.16 5.16 4.11
N GLU A 299 -13.34 4.55 4.19
CA GLU A 299 -14.26 4.66 5.33
C GLU A 299 -13.60 4.27 6.66
N LEU A 300 -12.72 3.26 6.68
CA LEU A 300 -12.01 2.85 7.88
C LEU A 300 -11.17 4.00 8.46
N PHE A 301 -10.49 4.75 7.60
CA PHE A 301 -9.67 5.89 8.01
C PHE A 301 -10.53 7.09 8.44
N VAL A 302 -11.68 7.31 7.79
CA VAL A 302 -12.64 8.36 8.15
C VAL A 302 -13.22 8.09 9.53
N ASN A 303 -13.63 6.84 9.81
CA ASN A 303 -14.13 6.45 11.13
C ASN A 303 -13.09 6.64 12.25
N GLY A 304 -11.79 6.51 11.93
CA GLY A 304 -10.69 6.82 12.86
C GLY A 304 -10.67 8.25 13.39
N VAL A 305 -11.31 9.21 12.71
CA VAL A 305 -11.45 10.59 13.20
C VAL A 305 -12.25 10.64 14.51
N LYS A 306 -13.20 9.72 14.72
CA LYS A 306 -13.95 9.62 15.99
C LYS A 306 -13.02 9.30 17.16
N ALA A 307 -12.04 8.42 16.94
CA ALA A 307 -11.02 8.10 17.94
C ALA A 307 -10.09 9.30 18.21
N PHE A 308 -9.73 10.05 17.17
CA PHE A 308 -8.97 11.31 17.33
C PHE A 308 -9.72 12.32 18.21
N LYS A 309 -11.02 12.52 17.97
CA LYS A 309 -11.88 13.42 18.78
C LYS A 309 -11.98 12.99 20.25
N ALA A 310 -11.81 11.71 20.53
CA ALA A 310 -11.90 11.13 21.87
C ALA A 310 -10.56 11.10 22.63
N LEU A 311 -9.48 11.60 22.03
CA LEU A 311 -8.16 11.66 22.68
C LEU A 311 -8.18 12.52 23.94
N LYS A 312 -7.40 12.11 24.93
CA LYS A 312 -7.22 12.80 26.21
C LYS A 312 -5.73 12.95 26.54
N PRO A 313 -5.37 13.92 27.39
CA PRO A 313 -4.00 14.01 27.90
C PRO A 313 -3.53 12.68 28.50
N GLY A 314 -2.35 12.23 28.13
CA GLY A 314 -1.76 10.93 28.50
C GLY A 314 -1.98 9.83 27.46
N ASP A 315 -2.88 9.99 26.49
CA ASP A 315 -3.08 9.01 25.43
C ASP A 315 -1.85 8.90 24.52
N LYS A 316 -1.59 7.68 24.03
CA LYS A 316 -0.53 7.38 23.08
C LYS A 316 -1.05 7.34 21.64
N VAL A 317 -0.35 8.01 20.74
CA VAL A 317 -0.61 8.04 19.30
C VAL A 317 0.64 7.62 18.55
N MET A 318 0.49 6.71 17.58
CA MET A 318 1.59 6.36 16.67
C MET A 318 1.39 7.05 15.33
N ILE A 319 2.41 7.76 14.85
CA ILE A 319 2.49 8.26 13.47
C ILE A 319 3.26 7.23 12.66
N ALA A 320 2.60 6.57 11.71
CA ALA A 320 3.12 5.41 11.01
C ALA A 320 3.37 5.70 9.52
N GLU A 321 4.63 5.61 9.11
CA GLU A 321 5.09 5.84 7.74
C GLU A 321 5.59 4.56 7.07
N GLY A 322 5.24 4.43 5.79
CA GLY A 322 5.61 3.30 4.93
C GLY A 322 7.00 3.41 4.28
N CYS A 323 7.71 4.51 4.50
CA CYS A 323 9.00 4.82 3.87
C CYS A 323 10.04 5.28 4.89
N ASN A 324 11.31 5.02 4.54
CA ASN A 324 12.47 5.62 5.19
C ASN A 324 13.07 6.57 4.13
N HIS A 325 12.92 7.87 4.31
CA HIS A 325 13.42 8.88 3.39
C HIS A 325 14.03 10.04 4.19
N ASP A 326 14.96 10.77 3.56
CA ASP A 326 15.55 11.98 4.14
C ASP A 326 14.46 13.04 4.32
N ARG A 327 14.35 13.55 5.53
CA ARG A 327 13.28 14.46 5.95
C ARG A 327 13.66 15.91 5.70
N LYS A 328 12.73 16.67 5.15
CA LYS A 328 12.82 18.14 5.07
C LYS A 328 12.30 18.78 6.36
N ALA A 329 12.59 20.07 6.55
CA ALA A 329 12.26 20.80 7.77
C ALA A 329 10.75 20.95 8.06
N GLU A 330 9.88 20.76 7.06
CA GLU A 330 8.41 20.95 7.14
C GLU A 330 7.62 19.65 6.91
N ASP A 331 8.22 18.50 7.24
CA ASP A 331 7.62 17.17 7.01
C ASP A 331 6.25 16.98 7.69
N ILE A 332 5.28 16.43 6.95
CA ILE A 332 3.89 16.26 7.40
C ILE A 332 3.80 15.39 8.66
N GLY A 333 4.52 14.26 8.68
CA GLY A 333 4.42 13.25 9.73
C GLY A 333 5.10 13.69 11.02
N THR A 334 6.23 14.36 10.91
CA THR A 334 7.11 14.68 12.05
C THR A 334 6.99 16.12 12.53
N VAL A 335 6.37 17.01 11.74
CA VAL A 335 6.22 18.42 12.09
C VAL A 335 4.77 18.87 12.02
N GLN A 336 4.11 18.79 10.86
CA GLN A 336 2.80 19.45 10.68
C GLN A 336 1.69 18.82 11.52
N ILE A 337 1.55 17.49 11.49
CA ILE A 337 0.54 16.78 12.29
C ILE A 337 0.82 16.94 13.80
N PRO A 338 2.04 16.69 14.31
CA PRO A 338 2.37 16.95 15.71
C PRO A 338 2.05 18.37 16.17
N LYS A 339 2.45 19.40 15.42
CA LYS A 339 2.14 20.81 15.74
C LYS A 339 0.63 21.06 15.86
N LYS A 340 -0.19 20.47 14.97
CA LYS A 340 -1.65 20.60 15.03
C LYS A 340 -2.26 19.85 16.21
N ILE A 341 -1.70 18.70 16.59
CA ILE A 341 -2.11 17.99 17.81
C ILE A 341 -1.78 18.82 19.05
N GLU A 342 -0.55 19.35 19.14
CA GLU A 342 -0.14 20.22 20.25
C GLU A 342 -1.00 21.48 20.37
N ALA A 343 -1.39 22.09 19.24
CA ALA A 343 -2.28 23.24 19.23
C ALA A 343 -3.69 22.95 19.78
N LEU A 344 -4.17 21.70 19.65
CA LEU A 344 -5.50 21.28 20.11
C LEU A 344 -5.50 20.79 21.56
N PHE A 345 -4.48 20.05 21.98
CA PHE A 345 -4.45 19.38 23.29
C PHE A 345 -3.46 19.98 24.30
N GLY A 346 -2.56 20.85 23.84
CA GLY A 346 -1.43 21.36 24.60
C GLY A 346 -0.15 20.56 24.33
N LYS A 347 0.99 21.24 24.43
CA LYS A 347 2.31 20.65 24.20
C LYS A 347 2.57 19.49 25.16
N GLY A 348 2.92 18.33 24.61
CA GLY A 348 3.20 17.11 25.40
C GLY A 348 1.98 16.46 26.06
N ALA A 349 0.76 16.95 25.82
CA ALA A 349 -0.44 16.33 26.37
C ALA A 349 -0.70 14.95 25.75
N ILE A 350 -0.41 14.77 24.46
CA ILE A 350 -0.51 13.49 23.76
C ILE A 350 0.90 12.94 23.57
N GLN A 351 1.14 11.67 23.93
CA GLN A 351 2.40 11.01 23.62
C GLN A 351 2.40 10.60 22.16
N ILE A 352 3.36 11.10 21.37
CA ILE A 352 3.50 10.79 19.95
C ILE A 352 4.74 9.93 19.75
N ASP A 353 4.54 8.70 19.28
CA ASP A 353 5.61 7.82 18.83
C ASP A 353 5.63 7.78 17.29
N HIS A 354 6.81 7.62 16.70
CA HIS A 354 6.95 7.50 15.25
C HIS A 354 7.36 6.10 14.85
N TYR A 355 6.72 5.57 13.80
CA TYR A 355 7.01 4.27 13.23
C TYR A 355 7.38 4.37 11.75
N PHE A 356 8.49 3.76 11.37
CA PHE A 356 8.97 3.72 9.98
C PHE A 356 9.21 2.28 9.56
N GLY A 357 8.50 1.84 8.53
CA GLY A 357 8.67 0.49 8.01
C GLY A 357 7.64 0.15 6.96
N ARG A 358 7.93 -0.83 6.11
CA ARG A 358 7.00 -1.29 5.06
C ARG A 358 5.87 -2.18 5.58
N VAL A 359 6.05 -2.78 6.75
CA VAL A 359 5.12 -3.66 7.47
C VAL A 359 5.23 -3.36 8.95
N PHE A 360 4.22 -3.66 9.77
CA PHE A 360 4.37 -3.62 11.22
C PHE A 360 5.12 -4.86 11.72
N ALA A 361 6.23 -4.64 12.42
CA ALA A 361 7.11 -5.73 12.87
C ALA A 361 6.62 -6.40 14.17
N GLU A 362 5.92 -5.66 15.01
CA GLU A 362 5.46 -6.10 16.33
C GLU A 362 3.98 -5.72 16.51
N ASN A 363 3.08 -6.54 15.96
CA ASN A 363 1.64 -6.23 15.95
C ASN A 363 1.05 -6.07 17.36
N ASP A 364 1.59 -6.78 18.37
CA ASP A 364 1.10 -6.68 19.75
C ASP A 364 1.32 -5.30 20.37
N LYS A 365 2.39 -4.58 19.98
CA LYS A 365 2.63 -3.20 20.43
C LYS A 365 1.59 -2.22 19.90
N LEU A 366 0.89 -2.54 18.80
CA LEU A 366 -0.16 -1.67 18.26
C LEU A 366 -1.30 -1.47 19.27
N LYS A 367 -1.55 -2.44 20.15
CA LYS A 367 -2.59 -2.39 21.20
C LYS A 367 -2.31 -1.33 22.28
N GLU A 368 -1.06 -0.86 22.39
CA GLU A 368 -0.69 0.19 23.36
C GLU A 368 -1.15 1.59 22.92
N TYR A 369 -1.48 1.77 21.64
CA TYR A 369 -1.85 3.05 21.08
C TYR A 369 -3.36 3.23 21.09
N LYS A 370 -3.81 4.46 21.37
CA LYS A 370 -5.21 4.85 21.24
C LYS A 370 -5.59 5.11 19.78
N LEU A 371 -4.63 5.60 19.00
CA LEU A 371 -4.80 5.92 17.59
C LEU A 371 -3.48 5.70 16.83
N VAL A 372 -3.58 5.11 15.64
CA VAL A 372 -2.51 5.11 14.64
C VAL A 372 -2.86 6.08 13.52
N ILE A 373 -1.98 7.04 13.23
CA ILE A 373 -2.12 7.97 12.12
C ILE A 373 -1.22 7.47 10.99
N HIS A 374 -1.81 6.86 9.97
CA HIS A 374 -1.10 6.24 8.87
C HIS A 374 -0.81 7.25 7.74
N CYS A 375 0.38 7.18 7.13
CA CYS A 375 0.72 8.05 5.99
C CYS A 375 -0.05 7.67 4.71
N GLY A 376 0.09 8.47 3.65
CA GLY A 376 -0.55 8.18 2.36
C GLY A 376 -0.04 6.91 1.65
N GLY A 377 1.09 6.34 2.08
CA GLY A 377 1.61 5.10 1.49
C GLY A 377 2.22 5.28 0.09
N CYS A 378 2.74 6.46 -0.24
CA CYS A 378 3.27 6.75 -1.59
C CYS A 378 4.39 5.78 -2.01
N MET A 379 5.16 5.22 -1.08
CA MET A 379 6.20 4.22 -1.38
C MET A 379 5.74 2.76 -1.23
N LEU A 380 4.47 2.54 -0.91
CA LEU A 380 3.85 1.23 -0.73
C LEU A 380 2.99 0.86 -1.95
N ASP A 381 2.85 -0.45 -2.16
CA ASP A 381 1.86 -1.05 -3.06
C ASP A 381 0.57 -1.34 -2.29
N GLN A 382 -0.53 -1.67 -3.00
CA GLN A 382 -1.81 -1.88 -2.33
C GLN A 382 -1.78 -3.06 -1.37
N GLN A 383 -1.04 -4.12 -1.70
CA GLN A 383 -0.96 -5.29 -0.83
C GLN A 383 -0.24 -4.99 0.49
N ALA A 384 0.81 -4.15 0.47
CA ALA A 384 1.44 -3.68 1.69
C ALA A 384 0.51 -2.80 2.52
N ILE A 385 -0.31 -1.96 1.89
CA ILE A 385 -1.32 -1.15 2.59
C ILE A 385 -2.43 -2.04 3.17
N ALA A 386 -2.95 -2.98 2.40
CA ALA A 386 -3.96 -3.95 2.84
C ALA A 386 -3.47 -4.74 4.06
N SER A 387 -2.25 -5.26 3.99
CA SER A 387 -1.65 -5.98 5.13
C SER A 387 -1.49 -5.11 6.37
N ARG A 388 -1.17 -3.82 6.22
CA ARG A 388 -1.08 -2.90 7.36
C ARG A 388 -2.45 -2.58 7.94
N ILE A 389 -3.46 -2.41 7.10
CA ILE A 389 -4.85 -2.23 7.54
C ILE A 389 -5.32 -3.46 8.32
N GLU A 390 -5.06 -4.67 7.82
CA GLU A 390 -5.37 -5.92 8.53
C GLU A 390 -4.65 -6.02 9.86
N ASP A 391 -3.35 -5.73 9.92
CA ASP A 391 -2.58 -5.70 11.18
C ASP A 391 -3.22 -4.72 12.20
N LEU A 392 -3.71 -3.56 11.76
CA LEU A 392 -4.37 -2.58 12.62
C LEU A 392 -5.74 -3.06 13.11
N ILE A 393 -6.54 -3.67 12.22
CA ILE A 393 -7.84 -4.26 12.56
C ILE A 393 -7.68 -5.41 13.55
N GLU A 394 -6.76 -6.34 13.29
CA GLU A 394 -6.48 -7.51 14.15
C GLU A 394 -5.99 -7.09 15.54
N SER A 395 -5.20 -6.01 15.62
CA SER A 395 -4.77 -5.45 16.90
C SER A 395 -5.87 -4.64 17.61
N GLY A 396 -7.01 -4.38 16.97
CA GLY A 396 -8.13 -3.63 17.56
C GLY A 396 -7.83 -2.14 17.79
N VAL A 397 -6.75 -1.61 17.21
CA VAL A 397 -6.38 -0.21 17.35
C VAL A 397 -7.15 0.65 16.36
N SER A 398 -7.64 1.81 16.79
CA SER A 398 -8.24 2.78 15.87
C SER A 398 -7.18 3.40 14.99
N PHE A 399 -7.48 3.69 13.73
CA PHE A 399 -6.52 4.30 12.83
C PHE A 399 -7.17 5.29 11.85
N THR A 400 -6.41 6.32 11.49
CA THR A 400 -6.80 7.30 10.48
C THR A 400 -5.64 7.56 9.51
N ASN A 401 -5.79 8.51 8.59
CA ASN A 401 -4.82 8.83 7.56
C ASN A 401 -4.40 10.30 7.62
N PHE A 402 -3.17 10.63 7.19
CA PHE A 402 -2.67 12.01 7.10
C PHE A 402 -3.64 12.92 6.32
N GLY A 403 -4.09 12.49 5.14
CA GLY A 403 -4.99 13.27 4.29
C GLY A 403 -6.35 13.52 4.93
N VAL A 404 -6.91 12.50 5.57
CA VAL A 404 -8.17 12.56 6.31
C VAL A 404 -8.05 13.55 7.48
N LEU A 405 -7.00 13.42 8.30
CA LEU A 405 -6.80 14.25 9.47
C LEU A 405 -6.46 15.71 9.10
N LEU A 406 -5.65 15.92 8.08
CA LEU A 406 -5.36 17.27 7.55
C LEU A 406 -6.63 17.97 7.04
N SER A 407 -7.53 17.23 6.38
CA SER A 407 -8.82 17.76 5.94
C SER A 407 -9.74 18.06 7.13
N TYR A 408 -9.77 17.18 8.14
CA TYR A 408 -10.50 17.40 9.39
C TYR A 408 -10.02 18.65 10.14
N PHE A 409 -8.70 18.92 10.15
CA PHE A 409 -8.15 20.13 10.77
C PHE A 409 -8.61 21.43 10.09
N GLN A 410 -9.16 21.38 8.88
CA GLN A 410 -9.81 22.53 8.22
C GLN A 410 -11.30 22.64 8.53
N GLY A 411 -11.88 21.64 9.21
CA GLY A 411 -13.29 21.57 9.59
C GLY A 411 -13.98 20.32 9.06
N GLU A 412 -15.07 19.90 9.73
CA GLU A 412 -15.86 18.74 9.32
C GLU A 412 -16.50 18.92 7.93
N GLU A 413 -16.91 20.14 7.59
CA GLU A 413 -17.41 20.48 6.24
C GLU A 413 -16.32 20.23 5.17
N ALA A 414 -15.07 20.59 5.47
CA ALA A 414 -13.95 20.37 4.54
C ALA A 414 -13.64 18.86 4.37
N LEU A 415 -13.66 18.09 5.46
CA LEU A 415 -13.52 16.63 5.38
C LEU A 415 -14.66 15.98 4.58
N ASN A 416 -15.91 16.33 4.88
CA ASN A 416 -17.08 15.82 4.15
C ASN A 416 -16.97 16.09 2.66
N LYS A 417 -16.59 17.32 2.30
CA LYS A 417 -16.46 17.73 0.91
C LYS A 417 -15.45 16.87 0.14
N VAL A 418 -14.31 16.52 0.73
CA VAL A 418 -13.25 15.78 0.03
C VAL A 418 -13.49 14.28 -0.07
N ILE A 419 -14.35 13.72 0.78
CA ILE A 419 -14.70 12.28 0.78
C ILE A 419 -16.02 11.98 0.06
N GLU A 420 -16.89 12.98 -0.11
CA GLU A 420 -18.16 12.85 -0.84
C GLU A 420 -18.00 12.29 -2.26
N PRO A 421 -16.95 12.63 -3.05
CA PRO A 421 -16.74 12.03 -4.37
C PRO A 421 -16.54 10.51 -4.34
N PHE A 422 -16.22 9.94 -3.17
CA PHE A 422 -16.07 8.50 -2.95
C PHE A 422 -17.27 7.88 -2.23
N GLY A 423 -18.40 8.59 -2.16
CA GLY A 423 -19.66 8.11 -1.59
C GLY A 423 -19.71 8.09 -0.06
N LEU A 424 -18.82 8.81 0.61
CA LEU A 424 -18.73 8.83 2.08
C LEU A 424 -19.24 10.15 2.67
N LYS A 425 -19.65 10.10 3.95
CA LYS A 425 -20.01 11.23 4.81
C LYS A 425 -19.60 10.95 6.27
N VAL A 426 -19.18 11.97 7.00
CA VAL A 426 -18.72 11.94 8.41
C VAL A 426 -19.89 11.99 9.38
#